data_AF-A0A9E3B5A7-F1
#
_entry.id   AF-A0A9E3B5A7-F1
#
_cell.length_a   1.000
_cell.length_b   1.000
_cell.length_c   1.000
_cell.angle_alpha   90.00
_cell.angle_beta   90.00
_cell.angle_gamma   90.00
#
_symmetry.space_group_name_H-M   'P 1'
#
loop_
_entity.id
_entity.type
_entity.pdbx_description
1 polymer ?
#
loop_
_entity_poly.entity_id
_entity_poly.type
_entity_poly.pdbx_seq_one_letter_code
_entity_poly.pdbx_strand_id
1 'polypeptide(L)'
;MSTSTSSNPVDLDDSDTCGNLEALNEYIKNLAKKHVPHSYIPAELIDLEIDEIAQKTRVKFWMAQQRNSISHPHAYIRVIIMNVVADTVRTYKRMSRLPLDSDGELCQEGISRFVEREMQDPADEIEREEAFIETLMMAVKYVQILPPRQREAVMHALKKYMVDLPPPLTEVLALHGLELESITWPTERDEIQRLRASLSIAQKKLRALRAFDEQHC
;
A
#
# COMPACT_ATOMS: atom_id res chain seq x y z
N MET A 1 -38.23 -36.37 -5.07
CA MET A 1 -39.22 -35.28 -5.16
C MET A 1 -38.85 -34.24 -4.11
N SER A 2 -38.63 -33.00 -4.57
CA SER A 2 -38.59 -31.70 -3.83
C SER A 2 -37.52 -31.55 -2.72
N THR A 3 -36.39 -30.85 -2.88
CA THR A 3 -36.08 -29.39 -3.03
C THR A 3 -36.60 -28.46 -1.93
N SER A 4 -35.64 -27.71 -1.33
CA SER A 4 -35.65 -26.28 -0.91
C SER A 4 -35.01 -26.10 0.48
N THR A 5 -33.79 -25.56 0.63
CA THR A 5 -33.33 -24.14 0.54
C THR A 5 -33.65 -23.30 1.79
N SER A 6 -32.60 -22.93 2.55
CA SER A 6 -32.38 -21.60 3.19
C SER A 6 -31.01 -21.69 3.91
N SER A 7 -29.89 -21.02 3.54
CA SER A 7 -29.62 -19.56 3.51
C SER A 7 -30.10 -18.89 4.82
N ASN A 8 -29.29 -18.31 5.70
CA ASN A 8 -27.96 -17.72 5.61
C ASN A 8 -27.22 -17.78 6.96
N PRO A 9 -25.88 -17.66 6.93
CA PRO A 9 -25.07 -17.15 8.04
C PRO A 9 -25.09 -15.62 8.01
N VAL A 10 -25.08 -14.98 9.19
CA VAL A 10 -24.49 -13.68 9.53
C VAL A 10 -25.16 -13.28 10.84
N ASP A 11 -24.41 -13.44 11.92
CA ASP A 11 -24.40 -12.50 13.03
C ASP A 11 -22.93 -12.47 13.47
N LEU A 12 -22.14 -11.64 12.81
CA LEU A 12 -20.90 -11.17 13.39
C LEU A 12 -21.31 -10.24 14.51
N ASP A 13 -21.24 -10.80 15.71
CA ASP A 13 -21.56 -10.20 16.98
C ASP A 13 -20.82 -8.85 17.13
N ASP A 14 -21.59 -7.77 16.96
CA ASP A 14 -21.19 -6.36 17.07
C ASP A 14 -21.10 -5.94 18.56
N SER A 15 -20.43 -6.76 19.37
CA SER A 15 -20.42 -6.65 20.82
C SER A 15 -19.04 -7.00 21.41
N ASP A 16 -17.97 -6.32 20.99
CA ASP A 16 -16.77 -6.23 21.85
C ASP A 16 -15.88 -5.00 21.57
N THR A 17 -16.48 -3.81 21.55
CA THR A 17 -15.75 -2.54 21.36
C THR A 17 -14.88 -2.12 22.57
N CYS A 18 -14.70 -2.97 23.58
CA CYS A 18 -13.84 -2.73 24.76
C CYS A 18 -12.85 -3.87 25.05
N GLY A 19 -12.83 -4.92 24.23
CA GLY A 19 -11.96 -6.08 24.40
C GLY A 19 -10.62 -5.91 23.71
N ASN A 20 -9.62 -5.52 24.50
CA ASN A 20 -8.19 -5.68 24.23
C ASN A 20 -7.43 -4.42 23.72
N LEU A 21 -7.22 -3.47 24.64
CA LEU A 21 -6.22 -2.40 24.53
C LEU A 21 -4.85 -2.91 24.06
N GLU A 22 -4.47 -4.15 24.41
CA GLU A 22 -3.21 -4.74 23.94
C GLU A 22 -3.26 -5.04 22.44
N ALA A 23 -4.39 -5.55 21.92
CA ALA A 23 -4.59 -5.75 20.48
C ALA A 23 -4.53 -4.42 19.71
N LEU A 24 -5.12 -3.35 20.24
CA LEU A 24 -5.00 -2.01 19.65
C LEU A 24 -3.56 -1.48 19.74
N ASN A 25 -2.84 -1.77 20.82
CA ASN A 25 -1.45 -1.37 20.97
C ASN A 25 -0.52 -2.10 19.99
N GLU A 26 -0.72 -3.39 19.77
CA GLU A 26 -0.02 -4.16 18.74
C GLU A 26 -0.36 -3.65 17.35
N TYR A 27 -1.64 -3.37 17.09
CA TYR A 27 -2.08 -2.76 15.83
C TYR A 27 -1.38 -1.44 15.55
N ILE A 28 -1.31 -0.54 16.55
CA ILE A 28 -0.60 0.75 16.45
C ILE A 28 0.89 0.53 16.17
N LYS A 29 1.56 -0.40 16.86
CA LYS A 29 2.99 -0.68 16.62
C LYS A 29 3.23 -1.20 15.21
N ASN A 30 2.42 -2.14 14.76
CA ASN A 30 2.55 -2.73 13.42
C ASN A 30 2.30 -1.68 12.34
N LEU A 31 1.33 -0.79 12.55
CA LEU A 31 1.04 0.29 11.62
C LEU A 31 2.14 1.37 11.64
N ALA A 32 2.71 1.70 12.80
CA ALA A 32 3.87 2.59 12.88
C ALA A 32 5.11 2.00 12.16
N LYS A 33 5.41 0.71 12.37
CA LYS A 33 6.48 -0.01 11.64
C LYS A 33 6.29 0.01 10.14
N LYS A 34 5.06 -0.19 9.68
CA LYS A 34 4.73 -0.22 8.26
C LYS A 34 4.90 1.14 7.58
N HIS A 35 4.54 2.22 8.27
CA HIS A 35 4.48 3.56 7.69
C HIS A 35 5.66 4.45 8.09
N VAL A 36 6.65 3.94 8.84
CA VAL A 36 7.84 4.73 9.16
C VAL A 36 8.63 5.02 7.87
N PRO A 37 8.98 6.28 7.60
CA PRO A 37 9.62 6.68 6.36
C PRO A 37 11.12 6.40 6.42
N HIS A 38 11.51 5.19 6.01
CA HIS A 38 12.90 4.70 6.04
C HIS A 38 13.87 5.55 5.19
N SER A 39 13.36 6.34 4.24
CA SER A 39 14.15 7.21 3.37
C SER A 39 14.59 8.52 4.02
N TYR A 40 13.87 8.99 5.04
CA TYR A 40 14.13 10.28 5.69
C TYR A 40 14.78 10.12 7.07
N ILE A 41 14.67 8.94 7.68
CA ILE A 41 15.15 8.66 9.04
C ILE A 41 16.43 7.83 8.98
N PRO A 42 17.53 8.22 9.67
CA PRO A 42 18.73 7.40 9.76
C PRO A 42 18.44 6.01 10.33
N ALA A 43 19.06 4.97 9.77
CA ALA A 43 18.80 3.58 10.14
C ALA A 43 18.92 3.30 11.65
N GLU A 44 19.85 3.97 12.32
CA GLU A 44 20.11 3.86 13.76
C GLU A 44 18.96 4.40 14.63
N LEU A 45 18.10 5.27 14.08
CA LEU A 45 17.00 5.92 14.78
C LEU A 45 15.64 5.35 14.40
N ILE A 46 15.56 4.41 13.45
CA ILE A 46 14.29 3.88 12.93
C ILE A 46 13.46 3.25 14.05
N ASP A 47 14.05 2.40 14.88
CA ASP A 47 13.34 1.74 15.98
C ASP A 47 12.80 2.75 17.00
N LEU A 48 13.59 3.80 17.30
CA LEU A 48 13.16 4.88 18.20
C LEU A 48 12.01 5.69 17.61
N GLU A 49 12.06 6.00 16.31
CA GLU A 49 10.99 6.73 15.62
C GLU A 49 9.71 5.90 15.49
N ILE A 50 9.82 4.59 15.30
CA ILE A 50 8.65 3.68 15.33
C ILE A 50 7.95 3.79 16.68
N ASP A 51 8.70 3.71 17.78
CA ASP A 51 8.15 3.80 19.12
C ASP A 51 7.56 5.18 19.42
N GLU A 52 8.21 6.25 18.95
CA GLU A 52 7.73 7.63 19.08
C GLU A 52 6.44 7.88 18.30
N ILE A 53 6.35 7.40 17.04
CA ILE A 53 5.14 7.47 16.22
C ILE A 53 4.01 6.69 16.89
N ALA A 54 4.31 5.48 17.38
CA ALA A 54 3.33 4.67 18.09
C ALA A 54 2.83 5.36 19.37
N GLN A 55 3.73 5.97 20.15
CA GLN A 55 3.38 6.69 21.37
C GLN A 55 2.53 7.93 21.08
N LYS A 56 2.94 8.79 20.13
CA LYS A 56 2.16 9.96 19.71
C LYS A 56 0.76 9.56 19.25
N THR A 57 0.66 8.45 18.52
CA THR A 57 -0.63 7.90 18.09
C THR A 57 -1.50 7.50 19.27
N ARG A 58 -0.97 6.73 20.23
CA ARG A 58 -1.70 6.33 21.44
C ARG A 58 -2.22 7.55 22.20
N VAL A 59 -1.38 8.56 22.39
CA VAL A 59 -1.77 9.79 23.11
C VAL A 59 -2.89 10.51 22.38
N LYS A 60 -2.75 10.73 21.06
CA LYS A 60 -3.80 11.39 20.24
C LYS A 60 -5.11 10.58 20.25
N PHE A 61 -5.02 9.25 20.14
CA PHE A 61 -6.19 8.37 20.16
C PHE A 61 -6.90 8.39 21.51
N TRP A 62 -6.15 8.26 22.61
CA TRP A 62 -6.69 8.36 23.96
C TRP A 62 -7.37 9.70 24.20
N MET A 63 -6.73 10.82 23.82
CA MET A 63 -7.34 12.15 23.93
C MET A 63 -8.63 12.28 23.12
N ALA A 64 -8.71 11.67 21.93
CA ALA A 64 -9.91 11.68 21.10
C ALA A 64 -11.04 10.85 21.72
N GLN A 65 -10.71 9.69 22.29
CA GLN A 65 -11.68 8.81 22.97
C GLN A 65 -12.28 9.44 24.23
N GLN A 66 -11.53 10.30 24.92
CA GLN A 66 -12.05 11.07 26.06
C GLN A 66 -13.12 12.10 25.65
N ARG A 67 -13.11 12.54 24.38
CA ARG A 67 -14.00 13.60 23.88
C ARG A 67 -15.22 13.04 23.17
N ASN A 68 -15.07 11.94 22.43
CA ASN A 68 -16.11 11.35 21.61
C ASN A 68 -16.09 9.83 21.71
N SER A 69 -17.26 9.19 21.67
CA SER A 69 -17.34 7.74 21.46
C SER A 69 -16.93 7.41 20.03
N ILE A 70 -15.80 6.72 19.86
CA ILE A 70 -15.28 6.33 18.54
C ILE A 70 -15.86 4.97 18.16
N SER A 71 -16.77 4.94 17.19
CA SER A 71 -17.38 3.69 16.70
C SER A 71 -16.39 2.80 15.94
N HIS A 72 -15.39 3.38 15.26
CA HIS A 72 -14.46 2.66 14.38
C HIS A 72 -13.01 2.96 14.77
N PRO A 73 -12.48 2.35 15.85
CA PRO A 73 -11.18 2.70 16.41
C PRO A 73 -10.02 2.46 15.43
N HIS A 74 -10.04 1.35 14.68
CA HIS A 74 -8.98 1.02 13.71
C HIS A 74 -8.83 2.05 12.59
N ALA A 75 -9.95 2.46 11.98
CA ALA A 75 -9.95 3.48 10.93
C ALA A 75 -9.44 4.83 11.46
N TYR A 76 -9.89 5.20 12.66
CA TYR A 76 -9.46 6.44 13.31
C TYR A 76 -7.96 6.43 13.65
N ILE A 77 -7.45 5.31 14.18
CA ILE A 77 -6.03 5.10 14.46
C ILE A 77 -5.19 5.25 13.19
N ARG A 78 -5.65 4.69 12.06
CA ARG A 78 -4.95 4.82 10.78
C ARG A 78 -4.77 6.28 10.39
N VAL A 79 -5.84 7.08 10.47
CA VAL A 79 -5.79 8.52 10.18
C VAL A 79 -4.83 9.25 11.12
N ILE A 80 -4.82 8.91 12.41
CA ILE A 80 -3.88 9.51 13.36
C ILE A 80 -2.43 9.17 12.97
N ILE A 81 -2.14 7.90 12.65
CA ILE A 81 -0.79 7.47 12.28
C ILE A 81 -0.31 8.22 11.05
N MET A 82 -1.12 8.33 9.99
CA MET A 82 -0.69 9.04 8.78
C MET A 82 -0.35 10.50 9.08
N ASN A 83 -1.17 11.17 9.89
CA ASN A 83 -0.87 12.54 10.31
C ASN A 83 0.42 12.63 11.13
N VAL A 84 0.65 11.71 12.06
CA VAL A 84 1.87 11.67 12.88
C VAL A 84 3.11 11.39 12.02
N VAL A 85 3.02 10.44 11.08
CA VAL A 85 4.09 10.12 10.14
C VAL A 85 4.41 11.34 9.27
N ALA A 86 3.40 12.00 8.71
CA ALA A 86 3.58 13.22 7.93
C ALA A 86 4.26 14.32 8.76
N ASP A 87 3.86 14.53 10.02
CA ASP A 87 4.50 15.48 10.93
C ASP A 87 5.98 15.12 11.20
N THR A 88 6.29 13.83 11.36
CA THR A 88 7.66 13.33 11.51
C THR A 88 8.48 13.61 10.25
N VAL A 89 7.97 13.26 9.05
CA VAL A 89 8.65 13.56 7.78
C VAL A 89 8.91 15.05 7.64
N ARG A 90 7.91 15.90 7.92
CA ARG A 90 8.08 17.37 7.89
C ARG A 90 9.21 17.84 8.81
N THR A 91 9.36 17.22 9.98
CA THR A 91 10.40 17.56 10.95
C THR A 91 11.79 17.17 10.42
N TYR A 92 11.97 15.94 9.91
CA TYR A 92 13.23 15.49 9.33
C TYR A 92 13.61 16.22 8.03
N LYS A 93 12.62 16.56 7.21
CA LYS A 93 12.78 17.35 5.99
C LYS A 93 13.33 18.74 6.31
N ARG A 94 12.77 19.43 7.31
CA ARG A 94 13.29 20.73 7.80
C ARG A 94 14.70 20.66 8.38
N MET A 95 15.09 19.50 8.91
CA MET A 95 16.44 19.27 9.45
C MET A 95 17.43 18.78 8.39
N SER A 96 16.98 18.52 7.17
CA SER A 96 17.84 18.07 6.08
C SER A 96 18.75 19.22 5.66
N ARG A 97 20.06 18.94 5.60
CA ARG A 97 21.07 19.94 5.22
C ARG A 97 20.86 20.34 3.77
N LEU A 98 21.01 21.64 3.49
CA LEU A 98 21.03 22.15 2.13
C LEU A 98 22.08 21.38 1.30
N PRO A 99 21.77 20.99 0.05
CA PRO A 99 22.73 20.30 -0.79
C PRO A 99 23.93 21.20 -1.05
N LEU A 100 25.09 20.78 -0.54
CA LEU A 100 26.37 21.43 -0.81
C LEU A 100 27.06 20.73 -1.99
N ASP A 101 27.77 21.49 -2.81
CA ASP A 101 28.64 20.96 -3.85
C ASP A 101 30.00 20.50 -3.28
N SER A 102 30.91 20.08 -4.17
CA SER A 102 32.25 19.61 -3.80
C SER A 102 33.12 20.69 -3.15
N ASP A 103 32.79 21.96 -3.36
CA ASP A 103 33.51 23.11 -2.83
C ASP A 103 32.88 23.63 -1.52
N GLY A 104 31.81 22.97 -1.05
CA GLY A 104 31.08 23.36 0.16
C GLY A 104 30.15 24.55 -0.04
N GLU A 105 29.90 24.95 -1.28
CA GLU A 105 28.94 25.98 -1.66
C GLU A 105 27.57 25.38 -1.95
N LEU A 106 26.51 26.20 -1.98
CA LEU A 106 25.16 25.73 -2.24
C LEU A 106 25.03 25.29 -3.70
N CYS A 107 24.76 23.99 -3.93
CA CYS A 107 24.66 23.44 -5.27
C CYS A 107 23.42 23.98 -6.01
N GLN A 108 23.60 24.90 -6.96
CA GLN A 108 22.49 25.61 -7.61
C GLN A 108 21.51 24.68 -8.36
N GLU A 109 22.01 23.61 -8.98
CA GLU A 109 21.18 22.56 -9.61
C GLU A 109 20.50 21.65 -8.58
N GLY A 110 21.20 21.35 -7.47
CA GLY A 110 20.66 20.60 -6.34
C GLY A 110 19.54 21.36 -5.64
N ILE A 111 19.65 22.68 -5.53
CA ILE A 111 18.65 23.57 -4.93
C ILE A 111 17.33 23.51 -5.71
N SER A 112 17.33 23.51 -7.04
CA SER A 112 16.06 23.45 -7.80
C SER A 112 15.30 22.14 -7.57
N ARG A 113 16.01 20.99 -7.59
CA ARG A 113 15.40 19.68 -7.29
C ARG A 113 15.01 19.53 -5.81
N PHE A 114 15.79 20.12 -4.93
CA PHE A 114 15.52 20.17 -3.50
C PHE A 114 14.26 20.99 -3.22
N VAL A 115 14.11 22.16 -3.84
CA VAL A 115 12.91 23.01 -3.72
C VAL A 115 11.66 22.34 -4.30
N GLU A 116 11.74 21.68 -5.45
CA GLU A 116 10.61 20.94 -6.03
C GLU A 116 10.15 19.79 -5.12
N ARG A 117 11.09 19.03 -4.57
CA ARG A 117 10.78 17.97 -3.59
C ARG A 117 10.35 18.57 -2.26
N GLU A 118 10.87 19.73 -1.86
CA GLU A 118 10.52 20.39 -0.60
C GLU A 118 9.11 20.96 -0.58
N MET A 119 8.63 21.47 -1.71
CA MET A 119 7.30 22.05 -1.85
C MET A 119 6.16 21.02 -1.84
N GLN A 120 6.44 19.72 -2.02
CA GLN A 120 5.42 18.69 -1.85
C GLN A 120 5.12 18.46 -0.36
N ASP A 121 3.83 18.52 0.02
CA ASP A 121 3.40 18.18 1.36
C ASP A 121 3.64 16.68 1.59
N PRO A 122 4.38 16.28 2.63
CA PRO A 122 4.52 14.87 3.00
C PRO A 122 3.20 14.14 3.19
N ALA A 123 2.12 14.83 3.57
CA ALA A 123 0.79 14.22 3.60
C ALA A 123 0.33 13.77 2.20
N ASP A 124 0.54 14.59 1.17
CA ASP A 124 0.20 14.26 -0.22
C ASP A 124 1.10 13.14 -0.78
N GLU A 125 2.36 13.05 -0.33
CA GLU A 125 3.25 11.92 -0.68
C GLU A 125 2.73 10.61 -0.09
N ILE A 126 2.39 10.61 1.21
CA ILE A 126 1.87 9.43 1.92
C ILE A 126 0.52 9.00 1.35
N GLU A 127 -0.39 9.94 1.11
CA GLU A 127 -1.71 9.65 0.53
C GLU A 127 -1.57 9.04 -0.87
N ARG A 128 -0.68 9.56 -1.71
CA ARG A 128 -0.40 8.98 -3.03
C ARG A 128 0.18 7.57 -2.94
N GLU A 129 1.07 7.32 -1.98
CA GLU A 129 1.66 6.00 -1.78
C GLU A 129 0.62 4.99 -1.30
N GLU A 130 -0.29 5.37 -0.38
CA GLU A 130 -1.41 4.53 0.04
C GLU A 130 -2.39 4.26 -1.10
N ALA A 131 -2.81 5.29 -1.83
CA ALA A 131 -3.70 5.15 -2.97
C ALA A 131 -3.09 4.26 -4.06
N PHE A 132 -1.76 4.34 -4.25
CA PHE A 132 -1.03 3.45 -5.14
C PHE A 132 -1.11 1.99 -4.67
N ILE A 133 -0.83 1.72 -3.38
CA ILE A 133 -0.90 0.36 -2.81
C ILE A 133 -2.33 -0.20 -2.90
N GLU A 134 -3.36 0.59 -2.59
CA GLU A 134 -4.76 0.17 -2.69
C GLU A 134 -5.15 -0.17 -4.13
N THR A 135 -4.74 0.68 -5.07
CA THR A 135 -4.93 0.43 -6.51
C THR A 135 -4.22 -0.85 -6.94
N LEU A 136 -3.03 -1.10 -6.40
CA LEU A 136 -2.23 -2.29 -6.69
C LEU A 136 -2.92 -3.56 -6.18
N MET A 137 -3.41 -3.54 -4.93
CA MET A 137 -4.17 -4.64 -4.34
C MET A 137 -5.43 -4.94 -5.16
N MET A 138 -6.14 -3.91 -5.62
CA MET A 138 -7.32 -4.08 -6.48
C MET A 138 -6.95 -4.72 -7.82
N ALA A 139 -5.88 -4.23 -8.46
CA ALA A 139 -5.40 -4.78 -9.72
C ALA A 139 -5.03 -6.27 -9.60
N VAL A 140 -4.37 -6.65 -8.51
CA VAL A 140 -4.01 -8.06 -8.23
C VAL A 140 -5.25 -8.93 -8.03
N LYS A 141 -6.28 -8.45 -7.31
CA LYS A 141 -7.56 -9.17 -7.19
C LYS A 141 -8.21 -9.43 -8.55
N TYR A 142 -8.23 -8.44 -9.45
CA TYR A 142 -8.78 -8.66 -10.79
C TYR A 142 -8.00 -9.71 -11.58
N VAL A 143 -6.67 -9.72 -11.44
CA VAL A 143 -5.81 -10.74 -12.08
C VAL A 143 -6.11 -12.14 -11.54
N GLN A 144 -6.41 -12.28 -10.24
CA GLN A 144 -6.78 -13.58 -9.66
C GLN A 144 -8.11 -14.14 -10.20
N ILE A 145 -9.06 -13.27 -10.54
CA ILE A 145 -10.39 -13.66 -11.09
C ILE A 145 -10.27 -14.16 -12.54
N LEU A 146 -9.17 -13.84 -13.23
CA LEU A 146 -8.98 -14.29 -14.61
C LEU A 146 -8.84 -15.82 -14.71
N PRO A 147 -9.33 -16.43 -15.80
CA PRO A 147 -9.03 -17.82 -16.12
C PRO A 147 -7.52 -18.10 -16.13
N PRO A 148 -7.07 -19.33 -15.77
CA PRO A 148 -5.65 -19.64 -15.57
C PRO A 148 -4.73 -19.19 -16.70
N ARG A 149 -5.08 -19.47 -17.96
CA ARG A 149 -4.29 -19.04 -19.14
C ARG A 149 -4.25 -17.52 -19.36
N GLN A 150 -5.30 -16.81 -18.97
CA GLN A 150 -5.35 -15.35 -19.09
C GLN A 150 -4.51 -14.71 -17.98
N ARG A 151 -4.56 -15.28 -16.78
CA ARG A 151 -3.70 -14.90 -15.66
C ARG A 151 -2.22 -15.12 -16.00
N GLU A 152 -1.85 -16.30 -16.49
CA GLU A 152 -0.48 -16.59 -16.96
C GLU A 152 0.00 -15.59 -18.01
N ALA A 153 -0.83 -15.28 -19.01
CA ALA A 153 -0.51 -14.29 -20.03
C ALA A 153 -0.23 -12.89 -19.45
N VAL A 154 -1.00 -12.46 -18.45
CA VAL A 154 -0.78 -11.18 -17.74
C VAL A 154 0.51 -11.22 -16.93
N MET A 155 0.78 -12.31 -16.22
CA MET A 155 2.00 -12.45 -15.43
C MET A 155 3.27 -12.46 -16.29
N HIS A 156 3.21 -13.15 -17.44
CA HIS A 156 4.25 -13.09 -18.46
C HIS A 156 4.46 -11.66 -18.97
N ALA A 157 3.38 -10.93 -19.29
CA ALA A 157 3.48 -9.55 -19.72
C ALA A 157 4.12 -8.66 -18.64
N LEU A 158 3.72 -8.79 -17.38
CA LEU A 158 4.31 -8.05 -16.26
C LEU A 158 5.82 -8.30 -16.15
N LYS A 159 6.25 -9.56 -16.15
CA LYS A 159 7.68 -9.94 -16.12
C LYS A 159 8.46 -9.42 -17.32
N LYS A 160 7.82 -9.32 -18.50
CA LYS A 160 8.47 -8.82 -19.73
C LYS A 160 8.63 -7.31 -19.73
N TYR A 161 7.61 -6.57 -19.29
CA TYR A 161 7.59 -5.11 -19.36
C TYR A 161 8.22 -4.44 -18.14
N MET A 162 8.30 -5.14 -17.01
CA MET A 162 8.92 -4.65 -15.79
C MET A 162 10.16 -5.50 -15.48
N VAL A 163 11.31 -5.05 -16.01
CA VAL A 163 12.62 -5.65 -15.75
C VAL A 163 12.97 -5.52 -14.26
N ASP A 164 12.64 -4.38 -13.67
CA ASP A 164 12.72 -4.12 -12.23
C ASP A 164 11.30 -3.87 -11.69
N LEU A 165 10.70 -4.88 -11.06
CA LEU A 165 9.42 -4.66 -10.40
C LEU A 165 9.65 -3.86 -9.11
N PRO A 166 8.89 -2.78 -8.88
CA PRO A 166 9.00 -2.03 -7.64
C PRO A 166 8.62 -2.92 -6.44
N PRO A 167 9.32 -2.80 -5.29
CA PRO A 167 9.07 -3.66 -4.11
C PRO A 167 7.60 -3.76 -3.66
N PRO A 168 6.79 -2.68 -3.67
CA PRO A 168 5.38 -2.78 -3.31
C PRO A 168 4.59 -3.74 -4.21
N LEU A 169 4.96 -3.88 -5.49
CA LEU A 169 4.28 -4.77 -6.43
C LEU A 169 4.69 -6.22 -6.22
N THR A 170 5.97 -6.49 -5.95
CA THR A 170 6.42 -7.86 -5.66
C THR A 170 5.83 -8.38 -4.35
N GLU A 171 5.77 -7.54 -3.31
CA GLU A 171 5.15 -7.88 -2.03
C GLU A 171 3.65 -8.20 -2.17
N VAL A 172 2.90 -7.33 -2.84
CA VAL A 172 1.46 -7.53 -3.03
C VAL A 172 1.16 -8.78 -3.87
N LEU A 173 1.96 -9.06 -4.90
CA LEU A 173 1.83 -10.28 -5.69
C LEU A 173 2.16 -11.54 -4.89
N ALA A 174 3.22 -11.52 -4.08
CA ALA A 174 3.61 -12.63 -3.22
C ALA A 174 2.51 -12.94 -2.17
N LEU A 175 1.94 -11.92 -1.53
CA LEU A 175 0.82 -12.06 -0.59
C LEU A 175 -0.40 -12.75 -1.21
N HIS A 176 -0.57 -12.61 -2.52
CA HIS A 176 -1.68 -13.18 -3.30
C HIS A 176 -1.32 -14.51 -4.00
N GLY A 177 -0.17 -15.11 -3.65
CA GLY A 177 0.28 -16.38 -4.20
C GLY A 177 0.66 -16.32 -5.69
N LEU A 178 0.98 -15.13 -6.20
CA LEU A 178 1.39 -14.90 -7.58
C LEU A 178 2.91 -14.70 -7.65
N GLU A 179 3.66 -15.80 -7.65
CA GLU A 179 5.12 -15.76 -7.78
C GLU A 179 5.53 -15.50 -9.24
N LEU A 180 6.20 -14.37 -9.49
CA LEU A 180 6.73 -14.01 -10.81
C LEU A 180 8.03 -14.75 -11.17
N GLU A 181 8.81 -15.15 -10.17
CA GLU A 181 10.13 -15.76 -10.37
C GLU A 181 10.01 -17.16 -10.99
N SER A 182 9.03 -17.95 -10.56
CA SER A 182 8.77 -19.31 -11.05
C SER A 182 8.22 -19.39 -12.48
N ILE A 183 7.84 -18.25 -13.06
CA ILE A 183 7.24 -18.21 -14.40
C ILE A 183 8.33 -18.23 -15.48
N THR A 184 8.46 -19.35 -16.18
CA THR A 184 9.41 -19.56 -17.28
C THR A 184 8.83 -19.09 -18.61
N TRP A 185 9.57 -18.26 -19.35
CA TRP A 185 9.08 -17.77 -20.65
C TRP A 185 9.03 -18.92 -21.67
N PRO A 186 7.88 -19.16 -22.34
CA PRO A 186 7.80 -20.24 -23.31
C PRO A 186 8.66 -19.94 -24.53
N THR A 187 9.40 -20.95 -24.99
CA THR A 187 10.32 -20.84 -26.14
C THR A 187 9.63 -21.14 -27.47
N GLU A 188 8.49 -21.84 -27.44
CA GLU A 188 7.74 -22.22 -28.63
C GLU A 188 6.91 -21.04 -29.20
N ARG A 189 6.99 -20.84 -30.52
CA ARG A 189 6.30 -19.74 -31.21
C ARG A 189 4.78 -19.82 -31.08
N ASP A 190 4.22 -21.02 -31.17
CA ASP A 190 2.78 -21.25 -31.09
C ASP A 190 2.24 -20.93 -29.70
N GLU A 191 3.01 -21.24 -28.66
CA GLU A 191 2.67 -20.95 -27.28
C GLU A 191 2.71 -19.44 -26.99
N ILE A 192 3.74 -18.75 -27.51
CA ILE A 192 3.82 -17.28 -27.45
C ILE A 192 2.61 -16.64 -28.15
N GLN A 193 2.19 -17.16 -29.31
CA GLN A 193 1.05 -16.62 -30.05
C GLN A 193 -0.26 -16.81 -29.27
N ARG A 194 -0.47 -17.98 -28.66
CA ARG A 194 -1.63 -18.26 -27.79
C ARG A 194 -1.66 -17.38 -26.55
N LEU A 195 -0.51 -17.11 -25.92
CA LEU A 195 -0.40 -16.21 -24.79
C LEU A 195 -0.73 -14.77 -25.18
N ARG A 196 -0.25 -14.28 -26.34
CA ARG A 196 -0.59 -12.95 -26.84
C ARG A 196 -2.09 -12.79 -27.11
N ALA A 197 -2.72 -13.79 -27.71
CA ALA A 197 -4.17 -13.79 -27.91
C ALA A 197 -4.91 -13.76 -26.58
N SER A 198 -4.45 -14.55 -25.61
CA SER A 198 -5.02 -14.60 -24.25
C SER A 198 -4.83 -13.28 -23.50
N LEU A 199 -3.71 -12.59 -23.69
CA LEU A 199 -3.42 -11.29 -23.09
C LEU A 199 -4.41 -10.21 -23.55
N SER A 200 -4.71 -10.15 -24.85
CA SER A 200 -5.66 -9.17 -25.39
C SER A 200 -7.06 -9.34 -24.76
N ILE A 201 -7.49 -10.60 -24.60
CA ILE A 201 -8.76 -10.95 -23.95
C ILE A 201 -8.71 -10.60 -22.45
N ALA A 202 -7.61 -10.93 -21.78
CA ALA A 202 -7.39 -10.60 -20.37
C ALA A 202 -7.47 -9.08 -20.14
N GLN A 203 -6.78 -8.27 -20.95
CA GLN A 203 -6.81 -6.81 -20.87
C GLN A 203 -8.21 -6.24 -21.11
N LYS A 204 -9.02 -6.83 -21.99
CA LYS A 204 -10.41 -6.42 -22.18
C LYS A 204 -11.26 -6.73 -20.95
N LYS A 205 -11.07 -7.89 -20.32
CA LYS A 205 -11.76 -8.26 -19.08
C LYS A 205 -11.35 -7.39 -17.89
N LEU A 206 -10.06 -7.13 -17.71
CA LEU A 206 -9.56 -6.26 -16.65
C LEU A 206 -10.16 -4.85 -16.76
N ARG A 207 -10.24 -4.30 -17.98
CA ARG A 207 -10.91 -3.01 -18.23
C ARG A 207 -12.40 -3.04 -17.88
N ALA A 208 -13.10 -4.13 -18.23
CA ALA A 208 -14.51 -4.28 -17.88
C ALA A 208 -14.71 -4.36 -16.36
N LEU A 209 -13.93 -5.19 -15.66
CA LEU A 209 -14.00 -5.34 -14.20
C LEU A 209 -13.78 -4.01 -13.48
N ARG A 210 -12.77 -3.24 -13.91
CA ARG A 210 -12.53 -1.90 -13.38
C ARG A 210 -13.73 -0.96 -13.59
N ALA A 211 -14.32 -0.96 -14.79
CA ALA A 211 -15.46 -0.10 -15.11
C ALA A 211 -16.74 -0.49 -14.33
N PHE A 212 -16.89 -1.76 -13.94
CA PHE A 212 -18.01 -2.20 -13.11
C PHE A 212 -17.90 -1.69 -11.67
N ASP A 213 -16.70 -1.71 -11.10
CA ASP A 213 -16.48 -1.25 -9.72
C ASP A 213 -16.51 0.29 -9.62
N GLU A 214 -16.06 1.02 -10.65
CA GLU A 214 -16.19 2.49 -10.71
C GLU A 214 -17.66 2.98 -10.84
N GLN A 215 -18.62 2.10 -11.15
CA GLN A 215 -20.05 2.43 -11.27
C GLN A 215 -20.89 2.04 -10.05
N HIS A 216 -20.33 1.28 -9.10
CA HIS A 216 -21.05 0.75 -7.93
C HIS A 216 -20.48 1.24 -6.58
N CYS A 217 -19.54 2.19 -6.61
CA CYS A 217 -19.14 3.02 -5.47
C CYS A 217 -19.82 4.40 -5.57
#